data_AF-A0A7X5JKJ7-F1
#
_entry.id   AF-A0A7X5JKJ7-F1
#
_cell.length_a   1.000
_cell.length_b   1.000
_cell.length_c   1.000
_cell.angle_alpha   90.00
_cell.angle_beta   90.00
_cell.angle_gamma   90.00
#
_symmetry.space_group_name_H-M   'P 1'
#
loop_
_entity.id
_entity.type
_entity.pdbx_description
1 polymer ?
#
loop_
_entity_poly.entity_id
_entity_poly.type
_entity_poly.pdbx_seq_one_letter_code
_entity_poly.pdbx_strand_id
1 'polypeptide(L)'
;MSKEKDFFRELMRVFVSGSMYILMFIVAIFIFYKTLVLFFFVFAAIFVHMKEFNQLTFQGLSDTSTLGIRLAEQVLNIVTFILVLVKSFKILVEYSKNQHIAIKDLVEISIIALLMEVVFNFGIHDMSINILFALFGLALLIIYAAFPYFRESTHK
;
A
#
# COMPACT_ATOMS: atom_id res chain seq x y z
N MET A 1 -11.20 46.43 -0.15
CA MET A 1 -10.86 45.37 -1.12
C MET A 1 -9.82 44.35 -0.61
N SER A 2 -9.06 44.60 0.48
CA SER A 2 -8.13 43.59 1.05
C SER A 2 -8.80 42.60 2.01
N LYS A 3 -9.60 43.07 2.99
CA LYS A 3 -10.21 42.21 4.04
C LYS A 3 -11.02 41.02 3.52
N GLU A 4 -11.71 41.19 2.39
CA GLU A 4 -12.54 40.13 1.82
C GLU A 4 -11.69 39.01 1.20
N LYS A 5 -10.57 39.35 0.54
CA LYS A 5 -9.62 38.37 0.02
C LYS A 5 -8.89 37.63 1.14
N ASP A 6 -8.59 38.32 2.24
CA ASP A 6 -7.94 37.73 3.42
C ASP A 6 -8.88 36.73 4.12
N PHE A 7 -10.17 37.08 4.24
CA PHE A 7 -11.20 36.18 4.75
C PHE A 7 -11.38 34.93 3.87
N PHE A 8 -11.48 35.10 2.55
CA PHE A 8 -11.59 33.95 1.63
C PHE A 8 -10.36 33.03 1.70
N ARG A 9 -9.16 33.60 1.85
CA ARG A 9 -7.92 32.84 2.00
C ARG A 9 -7.91 32.03 3.30
N GLU A 10 -8.39 32.61 4.40
CA GLU A 10 -8.46 31.93 5.69
C GLU A 10 -9.53 30.83 5.71
N LEU A 11 -10.70 31.11 5.13
CA LEU A 11 -11.78 30.13 4.93
C LEU A 11 -11.30 28.93 4.10
N MET A 12 -10.62 29.18 2.97
CA MET A 12 -10.04 28.14 2.12
C MET A 12 -8.99 27.31 2.88
N ARG A 13 -8.16 27.95 3.71
CA ARG A 13 -7.14 27.25 4.50
C ARG A 13 -7.77 26.32 5.54
N VAL A 14 -8.83 26.77 6.23
CA VAL A 14 -9.57 25.95 7.20
C VAL A 14 -10.31 24.81 6.50
N PHE A 15 -10.91 25.05 5.34
CA PHE A 15 -11.62 24.03 4.56
C PHE A 15 -10.66 22.93 4.05
N VAL A 16 -9.51 23.32 3.49
CA VAL A 16 -8.48 22.37 3.03
C VAL A 16 -7.88 21.58 4.21
N SER A 17 -7.62 22.25 5.34
CA SER A 17 -7.13 21.60 6.56
C SER A 17 -8.15 20.60 7.12
N GLY A 18 -9.42 21.00 7.25
CA GLY A 18 -10.49 20.14 7.76
C GLY A 18 -10.75 18.91 6.88
N SER A 19 -10.80 19.09 5.55
CA SER A 19 -10.97 17.97 4.61
C SER A 19 -9.81 16.97 4.65
N MET A 20 -8.57 17.44 4.84
CA MET A 20 -7.39 16.58 5.05
C MET A 20 -7.51 15.68 6.28
N TYR A 21 -7.94 16.22 7.43
CA TYR A 21 -8.12 15.42 8.65
C TYR A 21 -9.21 14.36 8.49
N ILE A 22 -10.31 14.70 7.82
CA ILE A 22 -11.38 13.74 7.52
C ILE A 22 -10.86 12.63 6.59
N LEU A 23 -10.08 12.99 5.56
CA LEU A 23 -9.47 12.01 4.65
C LEU A 23 -8.52 11.06 5.42
N MET A 24 -7.66 11.60 6.29
CA MET A 24 -6.76 10.81 7.12
C MET A 24 -7.52 9.83 8.02
N PHE A 25 -8.63 10.27 8.61
CA PHE A 25 -9.46 9.43 9.46
C PHE A 25 -10.10 8.28 8.67
N ILE A 26 -10.64 8.56 7.47
CA ILE A 26 -11.21 7.54 6.58
C ILE A 26 -10.13 6.52 6.18
N VAL A 27 -8.95 6.98 5.77
CA VAL A 27 -7.83 6.10 5.39
C VAL A 27 -7.39 5.25 6.58
N ALA A 28 -7.30 5.82 7.78
CA ALA A 28 -6.94 5.08 9.00
C ALA A 28 -7.96 3.98 9.33
N ILE A 29 -9.26 4.27 9.27
CA ILE A 29 -10.32 3.27 9.44
C ILE A 29 -10.19 2.16 8.39
N PHE A 30 -9.93 2.54 7.15
CA PHE A 30 -9.82 1.58 6.06
C PHE A 30 -8.61 0.64 6.21
N ILE A 31 -7.45 1.19 6.60
CA ILE A 31 -6.26 0.40 6.95
C ILE A 31 -6.56 -0.53 8.11
N PHE A 32 -7.21 -0.03 9.16
CA PHE A 32 -7.59 -0.83 10.33
C PHE A 32 -8.51 -1.99 9.93
N TYR A 33 -9.55 -1.70 9.15
CA TYR A 33 -10.48 -2.71 8.64
C TYR A 33 -9.76 -3.78 7.80
N LYS A 34 -8.91 -3.38 6.85
CA LYS A 34 -8.16 -4.32 6.01
C LYS A 34 -7.20 -5.19 6.83
N THR A 35 -6.54 -4.60 7.84
CA THR A 35 -5.65 -5.34 8.75
C THR A 35 -6.43 -6.34 9.59
N LEU A 36 -7.62 -5.96 10.06
CA LEU A 36 -8.51 -6.83 10.83
C LEU A 36 -9.03 -7.98 9.96
N VAL A 37 -9.45 -7.72 8.72
CA VAL A 37 -9.85 -8.78 7.76
C VAL A 37 -8.69 -9.75 7.51
N LEU A 38 -7.47 -9.23 7.30
CA LEU A 38 -6.28 -10.07 7.13
C LEU A 38 -6.03 -10.95 8.36
N PHE A 39 -6.14 -10.39 9.56
CA PHE A 39 -5.99 -11.13 10.81
C PHE A 39 -6.99 -12.29 10.91
N PHE A 40 -8.28 -12.02 10.65
CA PHE A 40 -9.30 -13.07 10.65
C PHE A 40 -9.07 -14.12 9.56
N PHE A 41 -8.58 -13.71 8.39
CA PHE A 41 -8.26 -14.63 7.30
C PHE A 41 -7.11 -15.58 7.65
N VAL A 42 -6.00 -15.03 8.18
CA VAL A 42 -4.85 -15.84 8.65
C VAL A 42 -5.27 -16.75 9.80
N PHE A 43 -6.06 -16.23 10.75
CA PHE A 43 -6.58 -17.01 11.86
C PHE A 43 -7.48 -18.16 11.37
N ALA A 44 -8.36 -17.90 10.41
CA ALA A 44 -9.21 -18.92 9.80
C ALA A 44 -8.38 -19.98 9.05
N ALA A 45 -7.35 -19.57 8.30
CA ALA A 45 -6.45 -20.49 7.60
C ALA A 45 -5.71 -21.42 8.57
N ILE A 46 -5.17 -20.88 9.67
CA ILE A 46 -4.55 -21.68 10.73
C ILE A 46 -5.58 -22.64 11.34
N PHE A 47 -6.79 -22.17 11.63
CA PHE A 47 -7.84 -22.99 12.23
C PHE A 47 -8.33 -24.12 11.30
N VAL A 48 -8.42 -23.86 9.99
CA VAL A 48 -8.73 -24.89 8.98
C VAL A 48 -7.62 -25.93 8.94
N HIS A 49 -6.35 -25.53 8.89
CA HIS A 49 -5.25 -26.50 8.94
C HIS A 49 -5.18 -27.29 10.23
N MET A 50 -5.53 -26.69 11.38
CA MET A 50 -5.64 -27.43 12.65
C MET A 50 -6.79 -28.43 12.64
N LYS A 51 -7.93 -28.10 11.99
CA LYS A 51 -9.06 -29.03 11.82
C LYS A 51 -8.74 -30.16 10.84
N GLU A 52 -8.08 -29.86 9.72
CA GLU A 52 -7.62 -30.85 8.75
C GLU A 52 -6.56 -31.78 9.35
N PHE A 53 -5.62 -31.26 10.15
CA PHE A 53 -4.64 -32.08 10.87
C PHE A 53 -5.31 -33.04 11.87
N ASN A 54 -6.46 -32.65 12.44
CA ASN A 54 -7.28 -33.51 13.28
C ASN A 54 -8.14 -34.52 12.51
N GLN A 55 -8.39 -34.31 11.20
CA GLN A 55 -9.17 -35.20 10.33
C GLN A 55 -8.30 -36.10 9.44
N LEU A 56 -7.04 -35.76 9.21
CA LEU A 56 -6.10 -36.48 8.34
C LEU A 56 -5.33 -37.58 9.06
N THR A 57 -6.05 -38.40 9.83
CA THR A 57 -5.67 -39.81 9.98
C THR A 57 -6.04 -40.62 8.73
N PHE A 58 -6.86 -40.10 7.81
CA PHE A 58 -7.22 -40.80 6.56
C PHE A 58 -7.45 -39.82 5.38
N GLN A 59 -6.62 -39.96 4.34
CA GLN A 59 -7.04 -39.93 2.92
C GLN A 59 -7.32 -38.59 2.18
N GLY A 60 -6.74 -37.44 2.55
CA GLY A 60 -6.93 -36.19 1.78
C GLY A 60 -5.62 -35.43 1.52
N LEU A 61 -4.83 -35.85 0.52
CA LEU A 61 -3.52 -35.23 0.23
C LEU A 61 -3.40 -34.59 -1.17
N SER A 62 -4.45 -34.61 -2.01
CA SER A 62 -4.39 -34.06 -3.38
C SER A 62 -5.00 -32.66 -3.52
N ASP A 63 -6.06 -32.33 -2.79
CA ASP A 63 -6.83 -31.08 -3.01
C ASP A 63 -6.29 -29.88 -2.22
N THR A 64 -5.45 -30.10 -1.20
CA THR A 64 -4.88 -29.07 -0.32
C THR A 64 -3.90 -28.13 -1.03
N SER A 65 -3.26 -28.60 -2.11
CA SER A 65 -2.23 -27.86 -2.84
C SER A 65 -2.77 -26.64 -3.59
N THR A 66 -3.95 -26.77 -4.23
CA THR A 66 -4.55 -25.69 -5.03
C THR A 66 -5.22 -24.62 -4.16
N LEU A 67 -5.81 -25.03 -3.03
CA LEU A 67 -6.37 -24.12 -2.03
C LEU A 67 -5.27 -23.30 -1.33
N GLY A 68 -4.15 -23.93 -0.97
CA GLY A 68 -3.00 -23.25 -0.35
C GLY A 68 -2.39 -22.16 -1.23
N ILE A 69 -2.26 -22.41 -2.54
CA ILE A 69 -1.73 -21.43 -3.51
C ILE A 69 -2.66 -20.22 -3.62
N ARG A 70 -3.98 -20.44 -3.75
CA ARG A 70 -4.97 -19.34 -3.83
C ARG A 70 -5.04 -18.51 -2.55
N LEU A 71 -4.92 -19.15 -1.39
CA LEU A 71 -4.84 -18.45 -0.10
C LEU A 71 -3.60 -17.56 -0.02
N ALA A 72 -2.44 -18.08 -0.43
CA ALA A 72 -1.18 -17.34 -0.43
C ALA A 72 -1.27 -16.10 -1.33
N GLU A 73 -1.84 -16.25 -2.53
CA GLU A 73 -2.06 -15.13 -3.47
C GLU A 73 -2.97 -14.05 -2.87
N GLN A 74 -4.09 -14.42 -2.24
CA GLN A 74 -5.00 -13.47 -1.60
C GLN A 74 -4.37 -12.74 -0.40
N VAL A 75 -3.68 -13.47 0.48
CA VAL A 75 -2.96 -12.89 1.63
C VAL A 75 -1.94 -11.88 1.15
N LEU A 76 -1.16 -12.25 0.13
CA LEU A 76 -0.09 -11.44 -0.42
C LEU A 76 -0.62 -10.17 -1.08
N ASN A 77 -1.72 -10.26 -1.83
CA ASN A 77 -2.38 -9.07 -2.39
C ASN A 77 -2.87 -8.12 -1.28
N ILE A 78 -3.48 -8.66 -0.21
CA ILE A 78 -3.92 -7.86 0.93
C ILE A 78 -2.73 -7.18 1.63
N VAL A 79 -1.63 -7.91 1.87
CA VAL A 79 -0.40 -7.37 2.48
C VAL A 79 0.21 -6.27 1.61
N THR A 80 0.27 -6.48 0.30
CA THR A 80 0.73 -5.49 -0.69
C THR A 80 -0.07 -4.20 -0.59
N PHE A 81 -1.40 -4.34 -0.59
CA PHE A 81 -2.30 -3.22 -0.51
C PHE A 81 -2.17 -2.44 0.80
N ILE A 82 -1.99 -3.15 1.92
CA ILE A 82 -1.73 -2.53 3.23
C ILE A 82 -0.40 -1.76 3.21
N LEU A 83 0.67 -2.32 2.65
CA LEU A 83 1.97 -1.63 2.55
C LEU A 83 1.88 -0.31 1.78
N VAL A 84 1.21 -0.32 0.63
CA VAL A 84 0.99 0.88 -0.20
C VAL A 84 0.14 1.91 0.56
N LEU A 85 -0.91 1.48 1.26
CA LEU A 85 -1.76 2.35 2.06
C LEU A 85 -1.03 2.98 3.24
N VAL A 86 -0.24 2.21 3.99
CA VAL A 86 0.53 2.72 5.14
C VAL A 86 1.52 3.78 4.69
N LYS A 87 2.20 3.55 3.56
CA LYS A 87 3.12 4.52 2.97
C LYS A 87 2.38 5.77 2.49
N SER A 88 1.25 5.61 1.80
CA SER A 88 0.38 6.71 1.36
C SER A 88 -0.15 7.54 2.54
N PHE A 89 -0.52 6.89 3.63
CA PHE A 89 -0.95 7.54 4.86
C PHE A 89 0.18 8.36 5.48
N LYS A 90 1.41 7.84 5.51
CA LYS A 90 2.59 8.60 6.00
C LYS A 90 2.81 9.89 5.20
N ILE A 91 2.66 9.84 3.88
CA ILE A 91 2.72 11.04 3.02
C ILE A 91 1.59 12.02 3.36
N LEU A 92 0.38 11.51 3.54
CA LEU A 92 -0.77 12.34 3.86
C LEU A 92 -0.61 13.05 5.22
N VAL A 93 -0.05 12.35 6.21
CA VAL A 93 0.32 12.92 7.51
C VAL A 93 1.39 14.01 7.34
N GLU A 94 2.44 13.74 6.55
CA GLU A 94 3.52 14.70 6.33
C GLU A 94 3.01 15.95 5.59
N TYR A 95 2.14 15.77 4.61
CA TYR A 95 1.48 16.86 3.91
C TYR A 95 0.54 17.66 4.83
N SER A 96 -0.23 16.98 5.68
CA SER A 96 -1.10 17.66 6.65
C SER A 96 -0.31 18.57 7.59
N LYS A 97 0.91 18.16 7.98
CA LYS A 97 1.79 18.94 8.86
C LYS A 97 2.53 20.07 8.14
N ASN A 98 3.09 19.79 6.96
CA ASN A 98 4.05 20.70 6.32
C ASN A 98 3.49 21.39 5.06
N GLN A 99 2.26 21.07 4.64
CA GLN A 99 1.61 21.51 3.39
C GLN A 99 2.44 21.26 2.11
N HIS A 100 3.44 20.37 2.21
CA HIS A 100 4.31 19.97 1.12
C HIS A 100 4.43 18.46 1.08
N ILE A 101 4.28 17.88 -0.12
CA ILE A 101 4.57 16.47 -0.37
C ILE A 101 6.03 16.38 -0.79
N ALA A 102 6.85 15.66 -0.03
CA ALA A 102 8.18 15.31 -0.49
C ALA A 102 8.05 14.39 -1.70
N ILE A 103 8.55 14.83 -2.87
CA ILE A 103 8.54 14.04 -4.11
C ILE A 103 9.21 12.67 -3.90
N LYS A 104 10.19 12.61 -2.99
CA LYS A 104 10.81 11.38 -2.50
C LYS A 104 9.80 10.30 -2.12
N ASP A 105 8.81 10.65 -1.30
CA ASP A 105 7.88 9.66 -0.76
C ASP A 105 6.93 9.14 -1.85
N LEU A 106 6.51 10.01 -2.77
CA LEU A 106 5.73 9.61 -3.96
C LEU A 106 6.51 8.62 -4.83
N VAL A 107 7.79 8.90 -5.09
CA VAL A 107 8.67 8.01 -5.86
C VAL A 107 8.85 6.66 -5.16
N GLU A 108 9.03 6.66 -3.83
CA GLU A 108 9.11 5.41 -3.05
C GLU A 108 7.85 4.56 -3.16
N ILE A 109 6.66 5.16 -3.11
CA ILE A 109 5.40 4.42 -3.28
C ILE A 109 5.28 3.86 -4.69
N SER A 110 5.62 4.65 -5.71
CA SER A 110 5.57 4.19 -7.10
C SER A 110 6.51 3.00 -7.33
N ILE A 111 7.73 3.05 -6.78
CA ILE A 111 8.68 1.93 -6.86
C ILE A 111 8.12 0.68 -6.16
N ILE A 112 7.60 0.82 -4.93
CA ILE A 112 7.02 -0.31 -4.19
C ILE A 112 5.84 -0.90 -4.96
N ALA A 113 4.91 -0.08 -5.44
CA ALA A 113 3.73 -0.55 -6.17
C ALA A 113 4.10 -1.32 -7.44
N LEU A 114 5.02 -0.79 -8.25
CA LEU A 114 5.49 -1.45 -9.47
C LEU A 114 6.25 -2.75 -9.18
N LEU A 115 7.09 -2.76 -8.14
CA LEU A 115 7.85 -3.95 -7.77
C LEU A 115 6.92 -5.06 -7.28
N MET A 116 5.88 -4.72 -6.50
CA MET A 116 4.88 -5.69 -6.06
C MET A 116 4.03 -6.20 -7.23
N GLU A 117 3.67 -5.34 -8.19
CA GLU A 117 2.94 -5.74 -9.40
C GLU A 117 3.77 -6.72 -10.24
N VAL A 118 5.06 -6.44 -10.45
CA VAL A 118 5.95 -7.29 -11.27
C VAL A 118 6.27 -8.62 -10.57
N VAL A 119 6.56 -8.61 -9.28
CA VAL A 119 6.99 -9.82 -8.55
C VAL A 119 5.82 -10.78 -8.31
N PHE A 120 4.63 -10.26 -8.04
CA PHE A 120 3.51 -11.08 -7.58
C PHE A 120 2.39 -11.23 -8.62
N ASN A 121 2.27 -10.29 -9.56
CA ASN A 121 1.28 -10.37 -10.65
C ASN A 121 1.87 -10.84 -11.99
N PHE A 122 3.10 -11.39 -11.97
CA PHE A 122 3.82 -11.87 -13.15
C PHE A 122 3.02 -12.90 -13.97
N GLY A 123 2.17 -13.70 -13.31
CA GLY A 123 1.38 -14.74 -13.96
C GLY A 123 0.04 -14.28 -14.55
N ILE A 124 -0.43 -13.07 -14.24
CA ILE A 124 -1.76 -12.58 -14.65
C ILE A 124 -1.66 -11.70 -15.89
N HIS A 125 -0.61 -10.89 -15.99
CA HIS A 125 -0.40 -9.99 -17.13
C HIS A 125 0.38 -10.66 -18.26
N ASP A 126 0.13 -10.19 -19.47
CA ASP A 126 0.91 -10.58 -20.64
C ASP A 126 2.39 -10.20 -20.44
N MET A 127 3.29 -11.02 -20.97
CA MET A 127 4.74 -10.90 -20.77
C MET A 127 5.26 -9.51 -21.17
N SER A 128 4.67 -8.91 -22.21
CA SER A 128 4.98 -7.56 -22.67
C SER A 128 4.71 -6.49 -21.61
N ILE A 129 3.60 -6.62 -20.87
CA ILE A 129 3.20 -5.67 -19.82
C ILE A 129 4.10 -5.82 -18.59
N ASN A 130 4.44 -7.06 -18.22
CA ASN A 130 5.37 -7.32 -17.12
C ASN A 130 6.76 -6.73 -17.38
N ILE A 131 7.27 -6.83 -18.61
CA ILE A 131 8.55 -6.23 -19.00
C ILE A 131 8.47 -4.69 -18.93
N LEU A 132 7.35 -4.09 -19.35
CA LEU A 132 7.14 -2.65 -19.26
C LEU A 132 7.18 -2.19 -17.79
N PHE A 133 6.47 -2.86 -16.90
CA PHE A 133 6.48 -2.53 -15.47
C PHE A 133 7.85 -2.77 -14.83
N ALA A 134 8.57 -3.82 -15.23
CA ALA A 134 9.92 -4.09 -14.74
C ALA A 134 10.89 -2.99 -15.18
N LEU A 135 10.89 -2.60 -16.46
CA LEU A 135 11.73 -1.51 -16.97
C LEU A 135 11.40 -0.17 -16.31
N PHE A 136 10.12 0.12 -16.13
CA PHE A 136 9.68 1.36 -15.51
C PHE A 136 10.03 1.42 -14.02
N GLY A 137 9.87 0.31 -13.28
CA GLY A 137 10.30 0.19 -11.90
C GLY A 137 11.81 0.32 -11.73
N LEU A 138 12.58 -0.29 -12.64
CA LEU A 138 14.05 -0.22 -12.64
C LEU A 138 14.54 1.21 -12.98
N ALA A 139 13.89 1.89 -13.93
CA ALA A 139 14.18 3.29 -14.24
C ALA A 139 13.90 4.20 -13.04
N LEU A 140 12.78 4.03 -12.34
CA LEU A 140 12.46 4.78 -11.12
C LEU A 140 13.45 4.49 -9.99
N LEU A 141 13.87 3.23 -9.85
CA LEU A 141 14.89 2.83 -8.87
C LEU A 141 16.24 3.49 -9.18
N ILE A 142 16.66 3.54 -10.45
CA ILE A 142 17.87 4.23 -10.89
C ILE A 142 17.77 5.73 -10.61
N ILE A 143 16.64 6.36 -10.91
CA ILE A 143 16.41 7.78 -10.59
C ILE A 143 16.50 8.01 -9.08
N TYR A 144 15.87 7.15 -8.28
CA TYR A 144 15.95 7.24 -6.82
C TYR A 144 17.38 7.07 -6.28
N ALA A 145 18.17 6.14 -6.86
CA ALA A 145 19.53 5.86 -6.42
C ALA A 145 20.56 6.90 -6.92
N ALA A 146 20.39 7.41 -8.14
CA ALA A 146 21.33 8.31 -8.79
C ALA A 146 21.19 9.77 -8.32
N PHE A 147 20.00 10.18 -7.90
CA PHE A 147 19.77 11.54 -7.42
C PHE A 147 19.88 11.62 -5.88
N PRO A 148 20.96 12.19 -5.32
CA PRO A 148 21.14 12.30 -3.86
C PRO A 148 20.07 13.17 -3.19
N TYR A 149 19.36 13.99 -3.96
CA TYR A 149 18.18 14.76 -3.54
C TYR A 149 17.07 13.89 -2.91
N PHE A 150 16.95 12.62 -3.30
CA PHE A 150 16.01 11.67 -2.69
C PHE A 150 16.61 10.91 -1.51
N ARG A 151 17.93 10.92 -1.33
CA ARG A 151 18.64 10.20 -0.26
C ARG A 151 18.77 11.02 1.01
N GLU A 152 19.00 12.32 0.91
CA GLU A 152 19.13 13.18 2.08
C GLU A 152 17.79 13.30 2.82
N SER A 153 17.77 12.89 4.09
CA SER A 153 16.72 13.33 4.99
C SER A 153 16.91 14.83 5.18
N THR A 154 15.89 15.60 4.82
CA THR A 154 15.74 16.95 5.35
C THR A 154 15.38 16.84 6.83
N HIS A 155 16.35 16.40 7.64
CA HIS A 155 16.43 16.70 9.06
C HIS A 155 17.33 17.93 9.20
N LYS A 156 16.71 19.10 9.14
CA LYS A 156 17.14 20.31 9.83
C LYS A 156 15.94 20.93 10.48
#